data_AF-A0A1B9MQD6-F1
#
_entry.id   AF-A0A1B9MQD6-F1
#
_cell.length_a   1.000
_cell.length_b   1.000
_cell.length_c   1.000
_cell.angle_alpha   90.00
_cell.angle_beta   90.00
_cell.angle_gamma   90.00
#
_symmetry.space_group_name_H-M   'P 1'
#
loop_
_entity.id
_entity.type
_entity.pdbx_description
1 polymer ?
#
loop_
_entity_poly.entity_id
_entity_poly.type
_entity_poly.pdbx_seq_one_letter_code
_entity_poly.pdbx_strand_id
1 'polypeptide(L)'
;MTNIRNGPTILTLPEIINLMNSLQLLKTEEILKNDEDFLQLLDLLVESYCDSAIFEVNADNKAYLNQFSRWLIKLGKRHPFGKNQDNLSSYSNIFLKEMSNTLT
;
A
#
# COMPACT_ATOMS: atom_id res chain seq x y z
N MET A 1 -16.01 14.22 3.70
CA MET A 1 -15.20 13.00 3.83
C MET A 1 -15.59 12.08 2.69
N THR A 2 -14.72 11.92 1.70
CA THR A 2 -15.01 11.15 0.49
C THR A 2 -15.09 9.67 0.87
N ASN A 3 -16.26 9.06 0.66
CA ASN A 3 -16.52 7.67 0.97
C ASN A 3 -15.80 6.81 -0.08
N ILE A 4 -14.63 6.29 0.26
CA ILE A 4 -13.73 5.53 -0.62
C ILE A 4 -14.44 4.30 -1.22
N ARG A 5 -15.52 3.82 -0.59
CA ARG A 5 -16.37 2.72 -1.08
C ARG A 5 -17.20 3.03 -2.32
N ASN A 6 -17.35 4.31 -2.70
CA ASN A 6 -18.20 4.74 -3.82
C ASN A 6 -17.42 5.48 -4.93
N GLY A 7 -16.08 5.53 -4.86
CA GLY A 7 -15.24 6.10 -5.92
C GLY A 7 -15.02 5.14 -7.09
N PRO A 8 -14.44 5.58 -8.22
CA PRO A 8 -13.94 4.65 -9.23
C PRO A 8 -13.09 3.58 -8.55
N THR A 9 -13.37 2.30 -8.87
CA THR A 9 -12.81 1.12 -8.21
C THR A 9 -11.27 1.03 -8.31
N ILE A 10 -10.66 1.85 -9.16
CA ILE A 10 -9.23 1.86 -9.45
C ILE A 10 -8.68 3.27 -9.17
N LEU A 11 -7.76 3.37 -8.22
CA LEU A 11 -7.02 4.60 -7.91
C LEU A 11 -5.88 4.81 -8.92
N THR A 12 -5.64 6.06 -9.31
CA THR A 12 -4.45 6.44 -10.10
C THR A 12 -3.17 6.34 -9.28
N LEU A 13 -1.99 6.24 -9.92
CA LEU A 13 -0.71 6.15 -9.21
C LEU A 13 -0.43 7.36 -8.28
N PRO A 14 -0.75 8.62 -8.64
CA PRO A 14 -0.65 9.73 -7.71
C PRO A 14 -1.56 9.61 -6.48
N GLU A 15 -2.79 9.10 -6.65
CA GLU A 15 -3.73 8.88 -5.54
C GLU A 15 -3.25 7.75 -4.62
N ILE A 16 -2.71 6.67 -5.20
CA ILE A 16 -2.06 5.57 -4.48
C ILE A 16 -0.92 6.10 -3.61
N ILE A 17 0.00 6.89 -4.19
CA ILE A 17 1.15 7.45 -3.46
C ILE A 17 0.69 8.41 -2.34
N ASN A 18 -0.31 9.25 -2.61
CA ASN A 18 -0.87 10.16 -1.60
C ASN A 18 -1.50 9.39 -0.43
N LEU A 19 -2.22 8.31 -0.72
CA LEU A 19 -2.82 7.47 0.32
C LEU A 19 -1.74 6.73 1.12
N MET A 20 -0.71 6.18 0.45
CA MET A 20 0.45 5.57 1.11
C MET A 20 1.16 6.54 2.08
N ASN A 21 1.38 7.77 1.64
CA ASN A 21 1.98 8.81 2.48
C ASN A 21 1.09 9.17 3.67
N SER A 22 -0.23 9.26 3.45
CA SER A 22 -1.20 9.53 4.53
C SER A 22 -1.23 8.41 5.57
N LEU A 23 -1.16 7.15 5.15
CA LEU A 23 -1.09 5.99 6.05
C LEU A 23 0.17 6.01 6.91
N GLN A 24 1.32 6.45 6.37
CA GLN A 24 2.57 6.56 7.12
C GLN A 24 2.54 7.64 8.22
N LEU A 25 1.60 8.59 8.15
CA LEU A 25 1.44 9.64 9.17
C LEU A 25 0.59 9.18 10.36
N LEU A 26 -0.15 8.07 10.23
CA LEU A 26 -0.95 7.52 11.32
C LEU A 26 -0.05 6.96 12.42
N LYS A 27 -0.48 7.10 13.67
CA LYS A 27 0.22 6.47 14.79
C LYS A 27 0.01 4.96 14.72
N THR A 28 1.06 4.18 14.98
CA THR A 28 0.97 2.72 14.99
C THR A 28 -0.17 2.21 15.87
N GLU A 29 -0.41 2.82 17.03
CA GLU A 29 -1.52 2.48 17.94
C GLU A 29 -2.89 2.61 17.28
N GLU A 30 -3.10 3.65 16.45
CA GLU A 30 -4.36 3.87 15.73
C GLU A 30 -4.55 2.85 14.61
N ILE A 31 -3.45 2.48 13.94
CA ILE A 31 -3.46 1.43 12.92
C ILE A 31 -3.82 0.08 13.56
N LEU A 32 -3.19 -0.27 14.69
CA LEU A 32 -3.44 -1.55 15.37
C LEU A 32 -4.85 -1.64 15.96
N LYS A 33 -5.44 -0.51 16.36
CA LYS A 33 -6.82 -0.46 16.86
C LYS A 33 -7.85 -0.76 15.75
N ASN A 34 -7.50 -0.48 14.49
CA ASN A 34 -8.38 -0.64 13.33
C ASN A 34 -7.67 -1.47 12.24
N ASP A 35 -7.02 -2.56 12.66
CA ASP A 35 -6.15 -3.36 11.80
C ASP A 35 -6.90 -4.01 10.63
N GLU A 36 -8.14 -4.47 10.84
CA GLU A 36 -9.01 -5.00 9.77
C GLU A 36 -9.32 -3.94 8.69
N ASP A 37 -9.54 -2.68 9.07
CA ASP A 37 -9.78 -1.58 8.12
C ASP A 37 -8.48 -1.20 7.39
N PHE A 38 -7.35 -1.22 8.11
CA PHE A 38 -6.04 -1.00 7.52
C PHE A 38 -5.72 -2.06 6.46
N LEU A 39 -5.99 -3.33 6.73
CA LEU A 39 -5.78 -4.43 5.78
C LEU A 39 -6.66 -4.27 4.54
N GLN A 40 -7.94 -3.93 4.70
CA GLN A 40 -8.83 -3.62 3.57
C GLN A 40 -8.30 -2.46 2.70
N LEU A 41 -7.72 -1.43 3.31
CA LEU A 41 -7.08 -0.34 2.57
C LEU A 41 -5.84 -0.80 1.81
N LEU A 42 -5.05 -1.72 2.37
CA LEU A 42 -3.90 -2.31 1.67
C LEU A 42 -4.34 -3.18 0.49
N ASP A 43 -5.43 -3.94 0.62
CA ASP A 43 -6.01 -4.72 -0.47
C ASP A 43 -6.42 -3.78 -1.62
N LEU A 44 -7.16 -2.72 -1.34
CA LEU A 44 -7.56 -1.71 -2.33
C LEU A 44 -6.37 -1.06 -3.02
N LEU A 45 -5.32 -0.73 -2.25
CA LEU A 45 -4.08 -0.15 -2.78
C LEU A 45 -3.37 -1.11 -3.72
N VAL A 46 -3.32 -2.40 -3.39
CA VAL A 46 -2.71 -3.43 -4.24
C VAL A 46 -3.51 -3.64 -5.51
N GLU A 47 -4.83 -3.78 -5.42
CA GLU A 47 -5.71 -3.95 -6.58
C GLU A 47 -5.57 -2.76 -7.53
N SER A 48 -5.69 -1.54 -7.00
CA SER A 48 -5.53 -0.31 -7.79
C SER A 48 -4.13 -0.18 -8.40
N TYR A 49 -3.09 -0.58 -7.67
CA TYR A 49 -1.71 -0.53 -8.17
C TYR A 49 -1.49 -1.54 -9.29
N CYS A 50 -2.04 -2.76 -9.20
CA CYS A 50 -1.91 -3.74 -10.28
C CYS A 50 -2.55 -3.25 -11.58
N ASP A 51 -3.66 -2.52 -11.49
CA ASP A 51 -4.36 -1.97 -12.66
C ASP A 51 -3.69 -0.70 -13.21
N SER A 52 -3.17 0.16 -12.33
CA SER A 52 -2.60 1.47 -12.72
C SER A 52 -1.09 1.43 -13.02
N ALA A 53 -0.32 0.48 -12.46
CA ALA A 53 1.15 0.46 -12.56
C ALA A 53 1.68 0.06 -13.94
N ILE A 54 0.82 -0.45 -14.83
CA ILE A 54 1.22 -0.94 -16.16
C ILE A 54 1.85 0.17 -17.03
N PHE A 55 1.57 1.46 -16.75
CA PHE A 55 2.02 2.56 -17.63
C PHE A 55 2.83 3.71 -16.97
N GLU A 56 2.98 3.79 -15.63
CA GLU A 56 3.41 5.06 -14.97
C GLU A 56 4.55 4.97 -13.94
N VAL A 57 5.23 3.82 -13.79
CA VAL A 57 6.31 3.70 -12.80
C VAL A 57 7.62 4.35 -13.28
N ASN A 58 7.81 5.63 -12.97
CA ASN A 58 9.05 6.38 -13.18
C ASN A 58 9.97 6.34 -11.93
N ALA A 59 11.19 6.90 -12.04
CA ALA A 59 12.19 6.86 -10.97
C ALA A 59 11.71 7.49 -9.64
N ASP A 60 10.90 8.54 -9.69
CA ASP A 60 10.39 9.23 -8.51
C ASP A 60 9.35 8.38 -7.79
N ASN A 61 8.40 7.80 -8.54
CA ASN A 61 7.37 6.91 -8.01
C ASN A 61 7.98 5.63 -7.40
N LYS A 62 9.08 5.11 -7.99
CA LYS A 62 9.85 3.97 -7.45
C LYS A 62 10.37 4.23 -6.03
N ALA A 63 10.82 5.46 -5.74
CA ALA A 63 11.33 5.80 -4.41
C ALA A 63 10.23 5.74 -3.34
N TYR A 64 9.05 6.29 -3.63
CA TYR A 64 7.89 6.26 -2.73
C TYR A 64 7.41 4.84 -2.45
N LEU A 65 7.27 4.02 -3.49
CA LEU A 65 6.84 2.62 -3.37
C LEU A 65 7.82 1.79 -2.53
N ASN A 66 9.12 2.00 -2.71
CA ASN A 66 10.16 1.33 -1.92
C ASN A 66 10.15 1.78 -0.45
N GLN A 67 10.00 3.09 -0.20
CA GLN A 67 9.87 3.62 1.15
C GLN A 67 8.66 3.01 1.87
N PHE A 68 7.50 2.98 1.20
CA PHE A 68 6.28 2.40 1.75
C PHE A 68 6.42 0.90 2.02
N SER A 69 6.98 0.15 1.07
CA SER A 69 7.25 -1.28 1.21
C SER A 69 8.14 -1.59 2.43
N ARG A 70 9.19 -0.78 2.65
CA ARG A 70 10.08 -0.92 3.81
C ARG A 70 9.37 -0.57 5.12
N TRP A 71 8.51 0.44 5.12
CA TRP A 71 7.71 0.80 6.28
C TRP A 71 6.74 -0.32 6.66
N LEU A 72 6.01 -0.89 5.70
CA LEU A 72 5.11 -2.04 5.92
C LEU A 72 5.84 -3.27 6.49
N ILE A 73 6.99 -3.63 5.94
CA ILE A 73 7.79 -4.77 6.44
C ILE A 73 8.22 -4.53 7.89
N LYS A 74 8.66 -3.31 8.23
CA LYS A 74 9.05 -2.98 9.60
C LYS A 74 7.85 -3.02 10.55
N LEU A 75 6.70 -2.55 10.10
CA LEU A 75 5.45 -2.54 10.86
C LEU A 75 5.00 -3.98 11.18
N GLY A 76 4.91 -4.85 10.17
CA GLY A 76 4.47 -6.24 10.34
C GLY A 76 5.48 -7.12 11.10
N LYS A 77 6.78 -6.79 11.09
CA LYS A 77 7.77 -7.47 11.94
C LYS A 77 7.62 -7.16 13.43
N ARG A 78 7.09 -6.00 13.77
CA ARG A 78 6.99 -5.51 15.15
C ARG A 78 5.64 -5.81 15.78
N HIS A 79 4.60 -5.96 14.97
CA HIS A 79 3.23 -6.10 15.44
C HIS A 79 2.49 -7.14 14.61
N PRO A 80 1.73 -8.05 15.23
CA PRO A 80 0.78 -8.89 14.52
C PRO A 80 -0.39 -8.03 14.00
N PHE A 81 -0.82 -8.28 12.77
CA PHE A 81 -1.97 -7.63 12.13
C PHE A 81 -3.06 -8.66 11.84
N GLY A 82 -4.32 -8.30 12.06
CA GLY A 82 -5.46 -9.16 11.79
C GLY A 82 -5.51 -10.39 12.71
N LYS A 83 -6.64 -11.10 12.66
CA LYS A 83 -6.84 -12.33 13.45
C LYS A 83 -5.89 -13.46 13.06
N ASN A 84 -5.33 -13.42 11.85
CA ASN A 84 -4.47 -14.46 11.27
C ASN A 84 -2.99 -14.11 11.22
N GLN A 85 -2.55 -13.00 11.84
CA GLN A 85 -1.18 -12.47 11.70
C GLN A 85 -0.81 -12.25 10.23
N ASP A 86 -1.63 -11.49 9.53
CA ASP A 86 -1.47 -11.20 8.11
C ASP A 86 -0.06 -10.70 7.83
N ASN A 87 0.59 -11.38 6.88
CA ASN A 87 1.97 -11.12 6.55
C ASN A 87 2.04 -9.87 5.67
N LEU A 88 2.26 -8.71 6.30
CA LEU A 88 2.40 -7.43 5.60
C LEU A 88 3.51 -7.43 4.52
N SER A 89 4.46 -8.38 4.57
CA SER A 89 5.47 -8.51 3.51
C SER A 89 4.90 -8.97 2.16
N SER A 90 3.75 -9.65 2.14
CA SER A 90 3.08 -10.05 0.90
C SER A 90 2.64 -8.83 0.08
N TYR A 91 2.11 -7.79 0.73
CA TYR A 91 1.75 -6.52 0.09
C TYR A 91 2.99 -5.81 -0.48
N SER A 92 4.06 -5.71 0.33
CA SER A 92 5.32 -5.10 -0.10
C SER A 92 5.90 -5.78 -1.33
N ASN A 93 5.80 -7.11 -1.43
CA ASN A 93 6.30 -7.85 -2.60
C ASN A 93 5.57 -7.47 -3.88
N ILE A 94 4.27 -7.17 -3.82
CA ILE A 94 3.49 -6.79 -5.01
C ILE A 94 3.95 -5.42 -5.52
N PHE A 95 4.07 -4.43 -4.62
CA PHE A 95 4.57 -3.10 -5.01
C PHE A 95 5.97 -3.16 -5.63
N LEU A 96 6.85 -4.02 -5.09
CA LEU A 96 8.22 -4.17 -5.57
C LEU A 96 8.33 -4.99 -6.87
N LYS A 97 7.48 -6.01 -7.08
CA LYS A 97 7.54 -6.87 -8.26
C LYS A 97 7.28 -6.10 -9.55
N GLU A 98 6.27 -5.25 -9.57
CA GLU A 98 5.94 -4.44 -10.76
C GLU A 98 7.02 -3.38 -11.07
N MET A 99 7.82 -2.96 -10.09
CA MET A 99 8.98 -2.09 -10.33
C MET A 99 10.09 -2.79 -11.14
N SER A 100 10.19 -4.12 -11.08
CA SER A 100 11.18 -4.91 -11.81
C SER A 100 10.76 -5.23 -13.25
N ASN A 101 9.45 -5.27 -13.52
CA ASN A 101 8.91 -5.55 -14.86
C ASN A 101 9.02 -4.35 -15.83
N THR A 102 9.33 -3.14 -15.35
CA THR A 102 9.46 -1.91 -16.16
C THR A 102 10.88 -1.68 -16.74
N LEU A 103 11.70 -2.72 -16.85
CA LEU A 103 13.10 -2.66 -17.31
C LEU A 103 13.37 -3.38 -18.65
N THR A 104 12.34 -3.70 -19.44
CA THR A 104 12.46 -4.22 -20.81
C THR A 104 11.88 -3.25 -21.82
#